data_AF-A0A925HWW4-F1
#
_entry.id   AF-A0A925HWW4-F1
#
_cell.length_a   1.000
_cell.length_b   1.000
_cell.length_c   1.000
_cell.angle_alpha   90.00
_cell.angle_beta   90.00
_cell.angle_gamma   90.00
#
_symmetry.space_group_name_H-M   'P 1'
#
loop_
_entity.id
_entity.type
_entity.pdbx_description
1 polymer ?
#
loop_
_entity_poly.entity_id
_entity_poly.type
_entity_poly.pdbx_seq_one_letter_code
_entity_poly.pdbx_strand_id
1 'polypeptide(L)'
;MRALRTAKLFSFVLCLVLFAGCGKSDPPGPSTAPLTGKIVFTKGGTVKALADRQARIEFESVDQPGTRAAGLIQEDGTFTAATVVETGGSQGAVPGKHRGRLMLDERDEKLIHPQFLTYEKSGISVQVPSNQPIEIKVWR
;
A
#
# COMPACT_ATOMS: atom_id res chain seq x y z
N MET A 1 14.32 64.05 40.49
CA MET A 1 13.75 64.83 39.36
C MET A 1 14.72 64.68 38.20
N ARG A 2 14.38 63.89 37.16
CA ARG A 2 14.08 64.33 35.77
C ARG A 2 15.17 65.27 35.19
N ALA A 3 15.78 65.06 34.02
CA ALA A 3 15.40 64.38 32.78
C ALA A 3 16.69 64.04 31.98
N LEU A 4 16.83 62.88 31.35
CA LEU A 4 16.40 62.53 29.98
C LEU A 4 17.02 63.40 28.87
N ARG A 5 17.79 62.78 27.95
CA ARG A 5 17.66 62.93 26.48
C ARG A 5 18.65 62.06 25.66
N THR A 6 18.05 61.13 24.88
CA THR A 6 18.26 60.85 23.43
C THR A 6 19.58 60.20 22.96
N ALA A 7 19.64 59.30 21.97
CA ALA A 7 18.66 58.68 21.07
C ALA A 7 19.28 57.48 20.31
N LYS A 8 18.42 56.55 19.87
CA LYS A 8 18.46 55.70 18.66
C LYS A 8 19.79 55.04 18.23
N LEU A 9 19.87 53.72 18.46
CA LEU A 9 20.54 52.72 17.61
C LEU A 9 19.95 51.36 18.02
N PHE A 10 19.74 50.34 17.21
CA PHE A 10 19.68 50.11 15.77
C PHE A 10 19.07 48.69 15.71
N SER A 11 18.17 48.47 14.75
CA SER A 11 17.50 47.20 14.51
C SER A 11 18.48 46.04 14.31
N PHE A 12 18.31 44.91 15.00
CA PHE A 12 18.58 43.59 14.40
C PHE A 12 17.81 42.47 15.14
N VAL A 13 16.78 41.97 14.47
CA VAL A 13 16.05 40.75 14.77
C VAL A 13 16.96 39.57 14.47
N LEU A 14 17.11 38.62 15.39
CA LEU A 14 17.51 37.26 15.03
C LEU A 14 16.80 36.23 15.92
N CYS A 15 15.64 35.79 15.41
CA CYS A 15 14.99 34.54 15.81
C CYS A 15 15.95 33.38 15.55
N LEU A 16 16.35 32.64 16.59
CA LEU A 16 17.03 31.36 16.45
C LEU A 16 16.06 30.24 16.82
N VAL A 17 15.35 29.83 15.77
CA VAL A 17 14.59 28.59 15.52
C VAL A 17 15.29 27.40 16.20
N LEU A 18 14.74 26.81 17.28
CA LEU A 18 13.77 25.71 17.35
C LEU A 18 13.99 24.55 16.35
N PHE A 19 14.27 23.36 16.90
CA PHE A 19 14.19 22.01 16.30
C PHE A 19 15.29 21.58 15.30
N ALA A 20 16.38 21.05 15.84
CA ALA A 20 17.15 19.96 15.22
C ALA A 20 17.26 18.84 16.26
N GLY A 21 16.87 17.59 16.05
CA GLY A 21 16.16 16.96 14.94
C GLY A 21 15.61 15.64 15.47
N CYS A 22 14.31 15.44 15.37
CA CYS A 22 13.71 14.11 15.45
C CYS A 22 13.58 13.62 14.02
N GLY A 23 14.45 12.71 13.61
CA GLY A 23 14.42 12.12 12.28
C GLY A 23 15.34 10.92 12.23
N LYS A 24 15.02 9.88 13.01
CA LYS A 24 15.57 8.54 12.78
C LYS A 24 15.25 8.19 11.33
N SER A 25 16.27 8.21 10.48
CA SER A 25 16.18 7.77 9.11
C SER A 25 16.22 6.25 9.17
N ASP A 26 15.05 5.61 9.17
CA ASP A 26 15.00 4.17 8.97
C ASP A 26 15.68 3.84 7.63
N PRO A 27 16.45 2.75 7.54
CA PRO A 27 17.14 2.38 6.31
C PRO A 27 16.11 2.28 5.17
N PRO A 28 16.43 2.80 3.97
CA PRO A 28 15.49 2.80 2.86
C PRO A 28 15.11 1.36 2.52
N GLY A 29 13.82 1.06 2.60
CA GLY A 29 13.27 -0.23 2.17
C GLY A 29 13.53 -0.50 0.68
N PRO A 30 13.19 -1.71 0.18
CA PRO A 30 13.36 -2.05 -1.23
C PRO A 30 12.65 -1.02 -2.11
N SER A 31 13.23 -0.73 -3.28
CA SER A 31 12.59 0.16 -4.26
C SER A 31 11.29 -0.46 -4.74
N THR A 32 10.19 0.26 -4.55
CA THR A 32 8.84 -0.16 -4.93
C THR A 32 8.27 0.76 -6.01
N ALA A 33 7.34 0.22 -6.79
CA ALA A 33 6.49 0.98 -7.70
C ALA A 33 5.02 0.83 -7.29
N PRO A 34 4.16 1.84 -7.55
CA PRO A 34 2.75 1.76 -7.21
C PRO A 34 2.08 0.52 -7.80
N LEU A 35 1.30 -0.17 -6.96
CA LEU A 35 0.49 -1.31 -7.36
C LEU A 35 -0.94 -1.07 -6.90
N THR A 36 -1.77 -0.59 -7.81
CA THR A 36 -3.20 -0.35 -7.60
C THR A 36 -4.01 -1.11 -8.64
N GLY A 37 -5.23 -1.51 -8.27
CA GLY A 37 -6.09 -2.22 -9.19
C GLY A 37 -7.50 -2.37 -8.66
N LYS A 38 -8.29 -3.20 -9.34
CA LYS A 38 -9.69 -3.43 -9.04
C LYS A 38 -10.08 -4.90 -9.20
N ILE A 39 -10.84 -5.43 -8.24
CA ILE A 39 -11.50 -6.72 -8.32
C ILE A 39 -12.85 -6.56 -9.03
N VAL A 40 -13.13 -7.45 -9.98
CA VAL A 40 -14.41 -7.47 -10.71
C VAL A 40 -14.98 -8.89 -10.69
N PHE A 41 -16.17 -9.05 -10.10
CA PHE A 41 -16.89 -10.31 -10.16
C PHE A 41 -17.56 -10.47 -11.53
N THR A 42 -17.21 -11.56 -12.21
CA THR A 42 -17.76 -11.93 -13.51
C THR A 42 -18.97 -12.86 -13.40
N LYS A 43 -19.07 -13.60 -12.29
CA LYS A 43 -20.19 -14.51 -12.00
C LYS A 43 -20.31 -14.77 -10.51
N GLY A 44 -21.51 -14.57 -9.95
CA GLY A 44 -21.78 -14.77 -8.53
C GLY A 44 -20.95 -13.84 -7.62
N GLY A 45 -21.28 -13.77 -6.33
CA GLY A 45 -20.54 -12.96 -5.36
C GLY A 45 -20.60 -11.44 -5.61
N THR A 46 -20.00 -10.67 -4.71
CA THR A 46 -19.91 -9.20 -4.80
C THR A 46 -18.63 -8.69 -4.14
N VAL A 47 -18.09 -7.57 -4.61
CA VAL A 47 -16.94 -6.90 -3.98
C VAL A 47 -17.27 -6.40 -2.58
N LYS A 48 -18.53 -5.97 -2.34
CA LYS A 48 -18.98 -5.58 -1.01
C LYS A 48 -18.85 -6.70 0.02
N ALA A 49 -19.20 -7.94 -0.35
CA ALA A 49 -19.05 -9.07 0.57
C ALA A 49 -17.59 -9.33 0.96
N LEU A 50 -16.64 -9.09 0.04
CA LEU A 50 -15.21 -9.16 0.32
C LEU A 50 -14.76 -8.03 1.27
N ALA A 51 -15.20 -6.80 0.99
CA ALA A 51 -14.87 -5.63 1.79
C ALA A 51 -15.42 -5.71 3.23
N ASP A 52 -16.67 -6.15 3.39
CA ASP A 52 -17.34 -6.37 4.69
C ASP A 52 -16.64 -7.45 5.56
N ARG A 53 -15.73 -8.23 4.96
CA ARG A 53 -14.89 -9.25 5.61
C ARG A 53 -13.42 -8.90 5.64
N GLN A 54 -13.06 -7.67 5.26
CA GLN A 54 -11.70 -7.18 5.23
C GLN A 54 -10.75 -8.08 4.41
N ALA A 55 -11.28 -8.68 3.33
CA ALA A 55 -10.50 -9.52 2.44
C ALA A 55 -9.38 -8.70 1.78
N ARG A 56 -8.25 -9.38 1.52
CA ARG A 56 -7.07 -8.78 0.90
C ARG A 56 -6.75 -9.47 -0.41
N ILE A 57 -6.10 -8.74 -1.32
CA ILE A 57 -5.33 -9.34 -2.41
C ILE A 57 -3.86 -9.39 -1.96
N GLU A 58 -3.22 -10.54 -2.12
CA GLU A 58 -1.80 -10.73 -1.86
C GLU A 58 -1.09 -11.05 -3.18
N PHE A 59 0.06 -10.44 -3.38
CA PHE A 59 0.94 -10.65 -4.52
C PHE A 59 2.29 -11.14 -4.00
N GLU A 60 2.80 -12.21 -4.60
CA GLU A 60 4.15 -12.70 -4.37
C GLU A 60 5.00 -12.44 -5.61
N SER A 61 6.19 -11.87 -5.39
CA SER A 61 7.14 -11.66 -6.47
C SER A 61 7.69 -12.99 -6.97
N VAL A 62 7.60 -13.20 -8.28
CA VAL A 62 8.23 -14.34 -8.97
C VAL A 62 9.72 -14.09 -9.13
N ASP A 63 10.10 -12.84 -9.40
CA ASP A 63 11.49 -12.45 -9.66
C ASP A 63 12.30 -12.27 -8.37
N GLN A 64 11.61 -11.99 -7.24
CA GLN A 64 12.21 -11.84 -5.90
C GLN A 64 11.46 -12.70 -4.87
N PRO A 65 11.68 -14.04 -4.89
CA PRO A 65 10.94 -14.97 -4.03
C PRO A 65 10.98 -14.60 -2.55
N GLY A 66 9.85 -14.77 -1.86
CA GLY A 66 9.69 -14.37 -0.46
C GLY A 66 9.26 -12.91 -0.25
N THR A 67 9.35 -12.06 -1.29
CA THR A 67 8.83 -10.68 -1.23
C THR A 67 7.35 -10.67 -1.57
N ARG A 68 6.54 -10.09 -0.68
CA ARG A 68 5.09 -10.01 -0.84
C ARG A 68 4.57 -8.59 -0.72
N ALA A 69 3.52 -8.29 -1.47
CA ALA A 69 2.73 -7.08 -1.32
C ALA A 69 1.26 -7.43 -1.10
N ALA A 70 0.58 -6.73 -0.21
CA ALA A 70 -0.83 -6.97 0.08
C ALA A 70 -1.63 -5.67 0.09
N GLY A 71 -2.90 -5.74 -0.33
CA GLY A 71 -3.81 -4.62 -0.35
C GLY A 71 -5.21 -5.01 0.15
N LEU A 72 -5.81 -4.16 0.98
CA LEU A 72 -7.20 -4.33 1.42
C LEU A 72 -8.15 -4.02 0.25
N ILE A 73 -9.11 -4.91 0.03
CA ILE A 73 -10.15 -4.73 -1.00
C ILE A 73 -11.22 -3.78 -0.43
N GLN A 74 -11.44 -2.67 -1.12
CA GLN A 74 -12.44 -1.66 -0.75
C GLN A 74 -13.84 -2.06 -1.23
N GLU A 75 -14.88 -1.35 -0.76
CA GLU A 75 -16.28 -1.63 -1.12
C GLU A 75 -16.56 -1.53 -2.62
N ASP A 76 -15.81 -0.70 -3.33
CA ASP A 76 -15.90 -0.55 -4.79
C ASP A 76 -15.04 -1.57 -5.55
N GLY A 77 -14.35 -2.47 -4.84
CA GLY A 77 -13.43 -3.47 -5.36
C GLY A 77 -12.01 -2.97 -5.60
N THR A 78 -11.71 -1.68 -5.39
CA THR A 78 -10.35 -1.16 -5.57
C THR A 78 -9.41 -1.65 -4.48
N PHE A 79 -8.11 -1.65 -4.77
CA PHE A 79 -7.07 -1.93 -3.80
C PHE A 79 -5.81 -1.14 -4.12
N THR A 80 -5.03 -0.88 -3.07
CA THR A 80 -3.65 -0.38 -3.15
C THR A 80 -2.78 -1.35 -2.36
N ALA A 81 -1.79 -1.95 -3.01
CA ALA A 81 -0.89 -2.90 -2.37
C ALA A 81 0.34 -2.20 -1.78
N ALA A 82 0.83 -2.74 -0.66
CA ALA A 82 2.08 -2.34 -0.03
C ALA A 82 2.95 -3.58 0.22
N THR A 83 4.24 -3.45 -0.05
CA THR A 83 5.25 -4.48 0.19
C THR A 83 5.43 -4.65 1.68
N VAL A 84 5.30 -5.88 2.18
CA VAL A 84 5.48 -6.22 3.58
C VAL A 84 6.97 -6.33 3.85
N VAL A 85 7.48 -5.50 4.76
CA VAL A 85 8.89 -5.48 5.22
C VAL A 85 8.92 -5.62 6.74
N GLU A 86 10.06 -6.01 7.32
CA GLU A 86 10.18 -6.22 8.77
C GLU A 86 9.80 -4.98 9.61
N THR A 87 10.03 -3.78 9.07
CA THR A 87 9.71 -2.50 9.72
C THR A 87 8.30 -2.00 9.42
N GLY A 88 7.48 -2.75 8.67
CA GLY A 88 6.11 -2.37 8.31
C GLY A 88 5.78 -2.56 6.83
N GLY A 89 5.23 -1.53 6.19
CA GLY A 89 4.84 -1.56 4.78
C GLY A 89 5.52 -0.48 3.97
N SER A 90 6.14 -0.84 2.83
CA SER A 90 6.54 0.13 1.81
C SER A 90 5.42 0.22 0.76
N GLN A 91 4.96 1.43 0.42
CA GLN A 91 3.89 1.59 -0.55
C GLN A 91 4.27 0.97 -1.91
N GLY A 92 3.35 0.24 -2.53
CA GLY A 92 3.57 -0.42 -3.81
C GLY A 92 4.20 -1.80 -3.69
N ALA A 93 4.63 -2.35 -4.82
CA ALA A 93 5.30 -3.65 -4.92
C ALA A 93 6.69 -3.49 -5.54
N VAL A 94 7.60 -4.40 -5.23
CA VAL A 94 8.89 -4.46 -5.92
C VAL A 94 8.69 -4.66 -7.43
N PRO A 95 9.50 -4.04 -8.30
CA PRO A 95 9.43 -4.25 -9.74
C PRO A 95 9.58 -5.73 -10.11
N GLY A 96 8.88 -6.14 -11.16
CA GLY A 96 8.93 -7.50 -11.69
C GLY A 96 7.55 -8.14 -11.86
N LYS A 97 7.57 -9.43 -12.16
CA LYS A 97 6.39 -10.27 -12.28
C LYS A 97 5.93 -10.73 -10.91
N HIS A 98 4.62 -10.70 -10.70
CA HIS A 98 3.96 -11.16 -9.48
C HIS A 98 2.85 -12.15 -9.80
N ARG A 99 2.66 -13.13 -8.91
CA ARG A 99 1.49 -14.01 -8.88
C ARG A 99 0.59 -13.60 -7.72
N GLY A 100 -0.73 -13.67 -7.90
CA GLY A 100 -1.69 -13.16 -6.91
C GLY A 100 -2.59 -14.23 -6.31
N ARG A 101 -3.16 -13.95 -5.13
CA ARG A 101 -4.26 -14.70 -4.53
C ARG A 101 -5.13 -13.77 -3.68
N LEU A 102 -6.39 -14.15 -3.44
CA LEU A 102 -7.21 -13.53 -2.42
C LEU A 102 -6.98 -14.20 -1.06
N MET A 103 -6.86 -13.38 -0.03
CA MET A 103 -6.78 -13.79 1.37
C MET A 103 -8.08 -13.43 2.08
N LEU A 104 -8.73 -14.45 2.63
CA LEU A 104 -9.94 -14.35 3.44
C LEU A 104 -9.75 -15.19 4.71
N ASP A 105 -10.55 -14.92 5.74
CA ASP A 105 -10.74 -15.85 6.84
C ASP A 105 -11.37 -17.15 6.32
N GLU A 106 -11.01 -18.31 6.88
CA GLU A 106 -11.49 -19.64 6.45
C GLU A 106 -13.02 -19.72 6.34
N ARG A 107 -13.73 -19.09 7.29
CA ARG A 107 -15.21 -19.07 7.33
C ARG A 107 -15.85 -18.31 6.16
N ASP A 108 -15.08 -17.43 5.51
CA ASP A 108 -15.50 -16.51 4.46
C ASP A 108 -14.99 -16.94 3.07
N GLU A 109 -14.14 -17.97 2.98
CA GLU A 109 -13.63 -18.49 1.70
C GLU A 109 -14.74 -18.86 0.69
N LYS A 110 -15.91 -19.27 1.19
CA LYS A 110 -17.11 -19.57 0.36
C LYS A 110 -17.64 -18.38 -0.45
N LEU A 111 -17.13 -17.17 -0.23
CA LEU A 111 -17.49 -15.96 -0.97
C LEU A 111 -16.84 -15.89 -2.36
N ILE A 112 -15.79 -16.68 -2.60
CA ILE A 112 -15.01 -16.70 -3.83
C ILE A 112 -14.78 -18.15 -4.29
N HIS A 113 -14.53 -18.35 -5.58
CA HIS A 113 -14.16 -19.66 -6.08
C HIS A 113 -12.81 -20.09 -5.49
N PRO A 114 -12.64 -21.35 -5.01
CA PRO A 114 -11.44 -21.77 -4.27
C PRO A 114 -10.12 -21.63 -5.02
N GLN A 115 -10.13 -21.58 -6.36
CA GLN A 115 -8.92 -21.40 -7.15
C GLN A 115 -8.17 -20.10 -6.81
N PHE A 116 -8.91 -19.06 -6.41
CA PHE A 116 -8.34 -17.74 -6.16
C PHE A 116 -7.64 -17.65 -4.80
N LEU A 117 -7.75 -18.68 -3.94
CA LEU A 117 -7.16 -18.72 -2.60
C LEU A 117 -5.70 -19.20 -2.61
N THR A 118 -5.22 -19.70 -3.75
CA THR A 118 -3.86 -20.24 -3.92
C THR A 118 -3.17 -19.59 -5.09
N TYR A 119 -1.86 -19.32 -4.98
CA TYR A 119 -1.08 -18.71 -6.05
C TYR A 119 -1.02 -19.56 -7.31
N GLU A 120 -0.98 -20.88 -7.15
CA GLU A 120 -0.78 -21.85 -8.22
C GLU A 120 -2.00 -21.96 -9.13
N LYS A 121 -3.21 -21.77 -8.58
CA LYS A 121 -4.47 -21.97 -9.30
C LYS A 121 -5.20 -20.69 -9.66
N SER A 122 -4.82 -19.54 -9.08
CA SER A 122 -5.57 -18.30 -9.25
C SER A 122 -5.55 -17.77 -10.69
N GLY A 123 -4.47 -18.05 -11.43
CA GLY A 123 -4.21 -17.44 -12.73
C GLY A 123 -3.93 -15.94 -12.68
N ILE A 124 -3.83 -15.35 -11.48
CA ILE A 124 -3.59 -13.91 -11.30
C ILE A 124 -2.09 -13.67 -11.53
N SER A 125 -1.76 -12.90 -12.57
CA SER A 125 -0.39 -12.50 -12.90
C SER A 125 -0.38 -11.00 -13.19
N VAL A 126 0.56 -10.28 -12.57
CA VAL A 126 0.72 -8.82 -12.71
C VAL A 126 2.17 -8.49 -12.98
N GLN A 127 2.42 -7.52 -13.87
CA GLN A 127 3.73 -6.91 -14.06
C GLN A 127 3.76 -5.57 -13.31
N VAL A 128 4.82 -5.33 -12.54
CA VAL A 128 5.05 -4.08 -11.81
C VAL A 128 6.32 -3.40 -12.34
N PRO A 129 6.27 -2.10 -12.70
CA PRO A 129 5.06 -1.29 -12.86
C PRO A 129 4.17 -1.80 -14.01
N SER A 130 2.87 -1.53 -13.93
CA SER A 130 1.93 -1.83 -15.02
C SER A 130 1.69 -0.59 -15.88
N ASN A 131 1.64 -0.78 -17.20
CA ASN A 131 1.29 0.28 -18.15
C ASN A 131 -0.23 0.43 -18.34
N GLN A 132 -1.04 -0.44 -17.73
CA GLN A 132 -2.49 -0.47 -17.85
C GLN A 132 -3.14 -0.63 -16.48
N PRO A 133 -4.41 -0.17 -16.32
CA PRO A 133 -5.19 -0.46 -15.13
C PRO A 133 -5.25 -1.96 -14.85
N ILE A 134 -4.94 -2.36 -13.61
CA ILE A 134 -4.99 -3.77 -13.22
C ILE A 134 -6.44 -4.11 -12.86
N GLU A 135 -7.05 -4.98 -13.65
CA GLU A 135 -8.37 -5.54 -13.38
C GLU A 135 -8.24 -7.05 -13.13
N ILE A 136 -8.64 -7.48 -11.94
CA ILE A 136 -8.61 -8.89 -11.54
C ILE A 136 -10.04 -9.42 -11.59
N LYS A 137 -10.30 -10.23 -12.61
CA LYS A 137 -11.60 -10.87 -12.80
C LYS A 137 -11.69 -12.13 -11.94
N VAL A 138 -12.73 -12.18 -11.13
CA VAL A 138 -13.00 -13.29 -10.21
C VAL A 138 -14.43 -13.79 -10.37
N TRP A 139 -14.73 -14.92 -9.75
CA TRP A 139 -16.08 -15.47 -9.67
C TRP A 139 -16.25 -16.29 -8.39
N ARG A 140 -17.50 -16.59 -8.06
CA ARG A 140 -17.87 -17.52 -7.00
C ARG A 140 -18.21 -18.89 -7.57
#